data_AF-A0A2V6VFK6-F1
#
_entry.id   AF-A0A2V6VFK6-F1
#
_cell.length_a   1.000
_cell.length_b   1.000
_cell.length_c   1.000
_cell.angle_alpha   90.00
_cell.angle_beta   90.00
_cell.angle_gamma   90.00
#
_symmetry.space_group_name_H-M   'P 1'
#
loop_
_entity.id
_entity.type
_entity.pdbx_description
1 polymer ?
#
loop_
_entity_poly.entity_id
_entity_poly.type
_entity_poly.pdbx_seq_one_letter_code
_entity_poly.pdbx_strand_id
1 'polypeptide(L)'
;ADIRSLVTAVSMYQSHMSTYPIALGNLTAVATNPAGITAGPFMGSIPTPPSTSWGPAYAYATNANGTFLISAAGDGVTVTAP
;
A
#
# COMPACT_ATOMS: atom_id res chain seq x y z
N ALA A 1 5.49 -10.55 6.77
CA ALA A 1 5.98 -9.26 7.31
C ALA A 1 5.68 -8.12 6.35
N ASP A 2 5.81 -8.39 5.05
CA ASP A 2 5.62 -7.46 3.92
C ASP A 2 4.25 -6.78 3.91
N ILE A 3 3.15 -7.53 4.13
CA ILE A 3 1.80 -6.94 4.18
C ILE A 3 1.70 -5.90 5.30
N ARG A 4 2.26 -6.15 6.48
CA ARG A 4 2.25 -5.16 7.58
C ARG A 4 3.04 -3.91 7.22
N SER A 5 4.20 -4.06 6.57
CA SER A 5 4.99 -2.93 6.08
C SER A 5 4.23 -2.13 5.02
N LEU A 6 3.54 -2.79 4.08
CA LEU A 6 2.71 -2.15 3.07
C LEU A 6 1.54 -1.39 3.72
N VAL A 7 0.84 -1.99 4.69
CA VAL A 7 -0.23 -1.33 5.45
C VAL A 7 0.28 -0.06 6.14
N THR A 8 1.43 -0.12 6.82
CA THR A 8 2.03 1.06 7.46
C THR A 8 2.37 2.15 6.44
N ALA A 9 2.95 1.80 5.29
CA ALA A 9 3.27 2.76 4.25
C ALA A 9 2.00 3.40 3.65
N VAL A 10 0.93 2.63 3.44
CA VAL A 10 -0.37 3.16 2.99
C VAL A 10 -0.94 4.14 4.02
N SER A 11 -0.90 3.82 5.31
CA SER A 11 -1.34 4.75 6.37
C SER A 11 -0.52 6.03 6.42
N MET A 12 0.81 5.96 6.21
CA MET A 12 1.66 7.16 6.13
C MET A 12 1.31 8.01 4.90
N TYR A 13 1.11 7.38 3.73
CA TYR A 13 0.67 8.08 2.52
C TYR A 13 -0.68 8.77 2.73
N GLN A 14 -1.65 8.06 3.32
CA GLN A 14 -2.97 8.61 3.63
C GLN A 14 -2.87 9.78 4.60
N SER A 15 -2.06 9.68 5.65
CA SER A 15 -1.83 10.79 6.58
C SER A 15 -1.25 12.03 5.90
N HIS A 16 -0.46 11.86 4.83
CA HIS A 16 0.15 12.97 4.10
C HIS A 16 -0.77 13.55 3.02
N MET A 17 -1.44 12.68 2.27
CA MET A 17 -2.23 13.00 1.07
C MET A 17 -3.73 13.14 1.35
N SER A 18 -4.17 12.85 2.58
CA SER A 18 -5.57 12.75 3.00
C SER A 18 -6.42 11.80 2.15
N THR A 19 -5.77 10.93 1.37
CA THR A 19 -6.37 10.01 0.40
C THR A 19 -5.53 8.74 0.32
N TYR A 20 -6.17 7.61 0.03
CA TYR A 20 -5.44 6.37 -0.20
C TYR A 20 -4.70 6.39 -1.53
N PRO A 21 -3.54 5.73 -1.64
CA PRO A 21 -2.87 5.57 -2.93
C PRO A 21 -3.76 4.77 -3.88
N ILE A 22 -3.72 5.09 -5.17
CA ILE A 22 -4.50 4.38 -6.20
C ILE A 22 -3.85 3.02 -6.51
N ALA A 23 -2.52 2.96 -6.41
CA ALA A 23 -1.75 1.73 -6.56
C ALA A 23 -0.58 1.68 -5.56
N LEU A 24 -0.11 0.48 -5.22
CA LEU A 24 1.06 0.31 -4.35
C LEU A 24 2.30 1.04 -4.90
N GLY A 25 2.44 1.16 -6.22
CA GLY A 25 3.54 1.91 -6.84
C GLY A 25 3.61 3.40 -6.45
N ASN A 26 2.52 3.99 -5.94
CA ASN A 26 2.57 5.37 -5.43
C ASN A 26 3.40 5.49 -4.14
N LEU A 27 3.60 4.39 -3.40
CA LEU A 27 4.39 4.37 -2.17
C LEU A 27 5.89 4.52 -2.44
N THR A 28 6.36 4.20 -3.65
CA THR A 28 7.77 4.31 -4.05
C THR A 28 8.11 5.65 -4.72
N ALA A 29 7.12 6.52 -4.91
CA ALA A 29 7.30 7.83 -5.50
C ALA A 29 7.25 8.93 -4.44
N VAL A 30 7.84 10.08 -4.75
CA VAL A 30 7.58 11.32 -3.99
C VAL A 30 6.17 11.79 -4.32
N ALA A 31 5.40 12.11 -3.30
CA ALA A 31 4.02 12.55 -3.41
C ALA A 31 3.89 13.99 -2.91
N THR A 32 3.16 14.82 -3.64
CA THR A 32 2.86 16.21 -3.26
C THR A 32 1.40 16.31 -2.82
N ASN A 33 1.15 16.77 -1.60
CA ASN A 33 -0.21 16.94 -1.10
C ASN A 33 -0.87 18.22 -1.67
N PRO A 34 -2.19 18.40 -1.49
CA PRO A 34 -2.88 19.60 -1.99
C PRO A 34 -2.38 20.94 -1.39
N ALA A 35 -1.65 20.90 -0.28
CA ALA A 35 -1.00 22.07 0.32
C ALA A 35 0.39 22.38 -0.30
N GLY A 36 0.83 21.62 -1.30
CA GLY A 36 2.12 21.79 -1.98
C GLY A 36 3.31 21.21 -1.23
N ILE A 37 3.08 20.43 -0.17
CA ILE A 37 4.13 19.79 0.63
C ILE A 37 4.47 18.44 0.01
N THR A 38 5.76 18.16 -0.15
CA THR A 38 6.28 16.89 -0.66
C THR A 38 6.67 15.95 0.47
N ALA A 39 6.40 14.66 0.29
CA ALA A 39 6.88 13.59 1.16
C ALA A 39 7.13 12.30 0.38
N GLY A 40 7.83 11.36 1.02
CA GLY A 40 8.18 10.08 0.46
C GLY A 40 9.60 10.04 -0.15
N PRO A 41 9.99 8.89 -0.73
CA PRO A 41 9.18 7.69 -0.90
C PRO A 41 8.82 7.03 0.45
N PHE A 42 7.59 6.54 0.57
CA PHE A 42 7.09 5.88 1.79
C PHE A 42 7.56 4.42 1.88
N MET A 43 8.02 3.85 0.76
CA MET A 43 8.74 2.58 0.67
C MET A 43 9.88 2.70 -0.34
N GLY A 44 11.04 2.10 -0.05
CA GLY A 44 12.14 2.03 -1.03
C GLY A 44 11.82 1.18 -2.27
N SER A 45 11.04 0.10 -2.09
CA SER A 45 10.55 -0.76 -3.17
C SER A 45 9.32 -1.52 -2.70
N ILE A 46 8.43 -1.91 -3.62
CA ILE A 46 7.33 -2.81 -3.29
C ILE A 46 7.89 -4.24 -3.15
N PRO A 47 7.70 -4.91 -2.01
CA PRO A 47 8.16 -6.27 -1.81
C PRO A 47 7.41 -7.22 -2.74
N THR A 48 8.12 -8.23 -3.23
CA THR A 48 7.52 -9.34 -3.97
C THR A 48 7.09 -10.43 -2.99
N PRO A 49 5.96 -11.12 -3.24
CA PRO A 49 5.58 -12.28 -2.44
C PRO A 49 6.71 -13.32 -2.36
N PRO A 50 6.90 -13.97 -1.20
CA PRO A 50 8.03 -14.87 -0.97
C PRO A 50 7.99 -16.15 -1.82
N SER A 51 6.83 -16.49 -2.41
CA SER A 51 6.67 -17.64 -3.29
C SER A 51 5.88 -17.24 -4.55
N THR A 52 6.28 -17.77 -5.70
CA THR A 52 5.56 -17.60 -6.97
C THR A 52 4.16 -18.24 -6.94
N SER A 53 3.94 -19.22 -6.06
CA SER A 53 2.61 -19.80 -5.80
C SER A 53 1.63 -18.80 -5.19
N TRP A 54 2.11 -17.67 -4.66
CA TRP A 54 1.29 -16.61 -4.07
C TRP A 54 0.93 -15.51 -5.08
N GLY A 55 1.36 -15.68 -6.33
CA GLY A 55 1.24 -14.69 -7.39
C GLY A 55 2.48 -13.80 -7.52
N PRO A 56 2.60 -13.08 -8.64
CA PRO A 56 3.78 -12.26 -8.94
C PRO A 56 3.85 -10.96 -8.11
N ALA A 57 2.74 -10.53 -7.51
CA ALA A 57 2.63 -9.28 -6.77
C ALA A 57 1.52 -9.35 -5.70
N TYR A 58 1.58 -8.46 -4.72
CA TYR A 58 0.47 -8.23 -3.78
C TYR A 58 -0.71 -7.57 -4.49
N ALA A 59 -1.91 -8.07 -4.24
CA ALA A 59 -3.16 -7.45 -4.68
C ALA A 59 -3.51 -6.31 -3.72
N TYR A 60 -3.96 -5.19 -4.29
CA TYR A 60 -4.35 -3.99 -3.56
C TYR A 60 -5.66 -3.45 -4.10
N ALA A 61 -6.59 -3.13 -3.20
CA ALA A 61 -7.85 -2.48 -3.54
C ALA A 61 -8.25 -1.49 -2.45
N THR A 62 -8.76 -0.33 -2.86
CA THR A 62 -9.39 0.65 -1.97
C THR A 62 -10.90 0.52 -2.07
N ASN A 63 -11.59 0.52 -0.94
CA ASN A 63 -13.05 0.50 -0.88
C ASN A 63 -13.58 1.93 -0.69
N ALA A 64 -14.75 2.21 -1.23
CA ALA A 64 -15.44 3.49 -1.07
C ALA A 64 -15.75 3.84 0.40
N ASN A 65 -15.76 2.84 1.29
CA ASN A 65 -15.98 3.00 2.73
C ASN A 65 -14.76 3.54 3.48
N GLY A 66 -13.72 4.00 2.78
CA GLY A 66 -12.50 4.52 3.40
C GLY A 66 -11.59 3.42 3.95
N THR A 67 -11.75 2.17 3.51
CA THR A 67 -10.88 1.06 3.90
C THR A 67 -10.05 0.61 2.71
N PHE A 68 -8.96 -0.10 2.97
CA PHE A 68 -8.19 -0.75 1.91
C PHE A 68 -7.87 -2.20 2.28
N LEU A 69 -7.57 -2.97 1.24
CA LEU A 69 -7.29 -4.39 1.34
C LEU A 69 -5.98 -4.70 0.65
N ILE A 70 -5.13 -5.45 1.33
CA ILE A 70 -3.91 -6.03 0.78
C ILE A 70 -3.97 -7.54 0.98
N SER A 71 -3.71 -8.28 -0.09
CA SER A 71 -3.69 -9.75 -0.05
C SER A 71 -2.62 -10.32 -1.00
N ALA A 72 -2.23 -11.56 -0.75
CA ALA A 72 -1.45 -12.38 -1.68
C ALA A 72 -2.13 -13.75 -1.84
N ALA A 73 -2.10 -14.31 -3.05
CA ALA A 73 -2.96 -15.44 -3.43
C ALA A 73 -2.72 -16.72 -2.61
N GLY A 74 -1.54 -16.88 -2.02
CA GLY A 74 -1.18 -18.05 -1.20
C GLY A 74 -0.91 -17.75 0.27
N ASP A 75 -1.09 -16.50 0.72
CA ASP A 75 -0.83 -16.10 2.11
C ASP A 75 -2.00 -16.49 3.04
N GLY A 76 -3.20 -16.76 2.50
CA GLY A 76 -4.39 -17.13 3.28
C GLY A 76 -4.87 -16.02 4.25
N VAL A 77 -4.16 -14.89 4.29
CA VAL A 77 -4.42 -13.74 5.15
C VAL A 77 -4.83 -12.56 4.26
N THR A 78 -6.04 -12.09 4.51
CA THR A 78 -6.55 -10.85 3.95
C THR A 78 -6.50 -9.81 5.05
N VAL A 79 -5.70 -8.76 4.88
CA VAL A 79 -5.66 -7.65 5.84
C VAL A 79 -6.54 -6.52 5.32
N THR A 80 -7.58 -6.23 6.08
CA THR A 80 -8.44 -5.06 5.89
C THR A 80 -8.07 -4.03 6.96
N ALA A 81 -7.71 -2.83 6.53
CA ALA A 81 -7.42 -1.72 7.44
C ALA A 81 -8.48 -0.62 7.29
N PRO A 82 -8.92 0.00 8.42
CA PRO A 82 -9.86 1.11 8.42
C PRO A 82 -9.24 2.40 7.88
#